data_AF-X1U4N9-F1
#
_entry.id   AF-X1U4N9-F1
#
_cell.length_a   1.000
_cell.length_b   1.000
_cell.length_c   1.000
_cell.angle_alpha   90.00
_cell.angle_beta   90.00
_cell.angle_gamma   90.00
#
_symmetry.space_group_name_H-M   'P 1'
#
loop_
_entity.id
_entity.type
_entity.pdbx_description
1 polymer ?
#
loop_
_entity_poly.entity_id
_entity_poly.type
_entity_poly.pdbx_seq_one_letter_code
_entity_poly.pdbx_strand_id
1 'polypeptide(L)'
;EPSLKYGEEFKKFMVKIEDVPEMDIDIKDVKIPQRFEELLKRNKKLQNTYLTRNRPDISDQTGSGYDMALANILIKNGFNDSEIAAIIRSSKTGTKKKITKGYLTITIKKARAFFKEKRVKGIPGIREEHFRATDLRNSEKFSKKYIGQLIYCQPWTNWLIYTEGKWKIESKRETQELSKKVILDYYKEASEMLDDRTRQNLIKEALKCESQRAIRAMIELATSSMARLPEDFDQDLYILNLKNGTMGDLKIMELREHRPEDMLTKIAGISYEPGAD
;
A
#
# COMPACT_ATOMS: atom_id res chain seq x y z
N GLU A 1 46.58 -21.43 -17.76
CA GLU A 1 45.47 -20.48 -17.89
C GLU A 1 44.22 -21.19 -18.37
N PRO A 2 43.09 -21.09 -17.66
CA PRO A 2 41.77 -21.24 -18.25
C PRO A 2 41.12 -19.85 -18.37
N SER A 3 40.85 -19.46 -19.62
CA SER A 3 40.13 -18.26 -20.01
C SER A 3 38.76 -18.17 -19.32
N LEU A 4 38.58 -17.20 -18.42
CA LEU A 4 37.27 -16.83 -17.89
C LEU A 4 36.44 -16.18 -19.01
N LYS A 5 35.48 -16.96 -19.51
CA LYS A 5 34.63 -16.73 -20.68
C LYS A 5 33.69 -15.50 -20.63
N TYR A 6 33.84 -14.62 -19.64
CA TYR A 6 32.96 -13.47 -19.42
C TYR A 6 33.70 -12.18 -19.00
N GLY A 7 35.02 -12.10 -19.15
CA GLY A 7 35.80 -10.94 -18.68
C GLY A 7 35.46 -9.60 -19.36
N GLU A 8 34.94 -9.62 -20.60
CA GLU A 8 34.66 -8.40 -21.38
C GLU A 8 33.27 -7.82 -21.11
N GLU A 9 32.23 -8.65 -20.96
CA GLU A 9 30.85 -8.20 -20.73
C GLU A 9 30.64 -7.49 -19.39
N PHE A 10 31.46 -7.79 -18.39
CA PHE A 10 31.37 -7.15 -17.07
C PHE A 10 32.12 -5.82 -16.98
N LYS A 11 32.99 -5.47 -17.94
CA LYS A 11 33.70 -4.18 -17.95
C LYS A 11 32.74 -2.99 -18.06
N LYS A 12 31.61 -3.13 -18.77
CA LYS A 12 30.61 -2.05 -18.92
C LYS A 12 29.83 -1.73 -17.64
N PHE A 13 29.84 -2.65 -16.68
CA PHE A 13 29.22 -2.47 -15.36
C PHE A 13 30.24 -2.17 -14.26
N MET A 14 31.53 -2.15 -14.58
CA MET A 14 32.55 -1.63 -13.67
C MET A 14 32.49 -0.11 -13.70
N VAL A 15 31.96 0.47 -12.63
CA VAL A 15 32.17 1.90 -12.35
C VAL A 15 33.67 2.07 -12.10
N LYS A 16 34.34 2.89 -12.92
CA LYS A 16 35.71 3.33 -12.62
C LYS A 16 35.68 3.98 -11.23
N ILE A 17 36.54 3.51 -10.32
CA ILE A 17 36.68 4.06 -8.98
C ILE A 17 37.42 5.39 -9.10
N GLU A 18 36.80 6.37 -9.72
CA GLU A 18 37.25 7.75 -9.75
C GLU A 18 36.02 8.57 -9.35
N ASP A 19 36.16 9.22 -8.19
CA ASP A 19 35.25 10.19 -7.56
C ASP A 19 34.01 9.65 -6.83
N VAL A 20 34.19 8.64 -5.97
CA VAL A 20 33.38 8.60 -4.74
C VAL A 20 33.98 9.62 -3.79
N PRO A 21 33.27 10.70 -3.39
CA PRO A 21 33.80 11.66 -2.44
C PRO A 21 34.20 10.91 -1.17
N GLU A 22 35.45 11.06 -0.74
CA GLU A 22 35.92 10.64 0.58
C GLU A 22 35.17 11.42 1.66
N MET A 23 33.94 11.00 1.95
CA MET A 23 33.27 11.41 3.17
C MET A 23 33.80 10.52 4.29
N ASP A 24 34.96 10.90 4.82
CA ASP A 24 35.65 10.15 5.86
C ASP A 24 34.75 10.02 7.11
N ILE A 25 34.51 8.79 7.59
CA ILE A 25 33.94 8.60 8.94
C ILE A 25 35.10 8.75 9.92
N ASP A 26 34.91 9.59 10.95
CA ASP A 26 35.83 9.70 12.09
C ASP A 26 35.74 8.43 12.96
N ILE A 27 36.40 7.37 12.50
CA ILE A 27 36.55 6.11 13.23
C ILE A 27 37.73 6.28 14.18
N LYS A 28 37.43 6.53 15.46
CA LYS A 28 38.42 6.59 16.53
C LYS A 28 38.73 5.19 17.04
N ASP A 29 39.98 4.97 17.45
CA ASP A 29 40.36 3.73 18.12
C ASP A 29 39.81 3.71 19.54
N VAL A 30 38.73 2.94 19.72
CA VAL A 30 38.03 2.78 20.99
C VAL A 30 38.09 1.33 21.47
N LYS A 31 38.07 1.13 22.79
CA LYS A 31 37.93 -0.20 23.39
C LYS A 31 36.50 -0.72 23.20
N ILE A 32 36.36 -2.04 23.09
CA ILE A 32 35.05 -2.69 23.03
C ILE A 32 34.34 -2.46 24.37
N PRO A 33 33.13 -1.89 24.37
CA PRO A 33 32.44 -1.53 25.61
C PRO A 33 31.85 -2.77 26.30
N GLN A 34 31.80 -2.78 27.63
CA GLN A 34 31.27 -3.91 28.43
C GLN A 34 29.83 -4.31 28.04
N ARG A 35 29.01 -3.33 27.64
CA ARG A 35 27.64 -3.56 27.13
C ARG A 35 27.59 -4.49 25.91
N PHE A 36 28.66 -4.57 25.13
CA PHE A 36 28.76 -5.53 24.04
C PHE A 36 28.90 -6.97 24.55
N GLU A 37 29.72 -7.19 25.57
CA GLU A 37 29.90 -8.52 26.17
C GLU A 37 28.60 -9.04 26.80
N GLU A 38 27.88 -8.17 27.49
CA GLU A 38 26.55 -8.47 28.03
C GLU A 38 25.55 -8.80 26.92
N LEU A 39 25.54 -8.02 25.84
CA LEU A 39 24.71 -8.30 24.67
C LEU A 39 25.09 -9.63 24.01
N LEU A 40 26.39 -9.93 23.91
CA LEU A 40 26.89 -11.17 23.35
C LEU A 40 26.46 -12.37 24.18
N LYS A 41 26.48 -12.30 25.51
CA LYS A 41 26.02 -13.40 26.39
C LYS A 41 24.54 -13.75 26.20
N ARG A 42 23.69 -12.74 26.00
CA ARG A 42 22.22 -12.93 25.93
C ARG A 42 21.67 -13.14 24.51
N ASN A 43 22.44 -12.82 23.46
CA ASN A 43 21.95 -12.83 22.08
C ASN A 43 22.59 -13.94 21.25
N LYS A 44 21.89 -15.09 21.15
CA LYS A 44 22.34 -16.25 20.36
C LYS A 44 22.62 -15.92 18.89
N LYS A 45 21.84 -15.01 18.30
CA LYS A 45 22.04 -14.57 16.91
C LYS A 45 23.35 -13.79 16.77
N LEU A 46 23.66 -12.92 17.72
CA LEU A 46 24.94 -12.19 17.76
C LEU A 46 26.12 -13.13 18.00
N GLN A 47 26.00 -14.10 18.93
CA GLN A 47 27.02 -15.14 19.15
C GLN A 47 27.34 -15.89 17.87
N ASN A 48 26.31 -16.39 17.17
CA ASN A 48 26.46 -17.10 15.92
C ASN A 48 27.11 -16.25 14.82
N THR A 49 26.90 -14.93 14.87
CA THR A 49 27.45 -13.97 13.91
C THR A 49 28.89 -13.60 14.24
N TYR A 50 29.26 -13.53 15.52
CA TYR A 50 30.56 -13.04 15.99
C TYR A 50 31.60 -14.16 16.29
N LEU A 51 31.13 -15.36 16.67
CA LEU A 51 31.98 -16.46 17.15
C LEU A 51 32.05 -17.68 16.21
N THR A 52 30.94 -18.13 15.61
CA THR A 52 30.85 -19.51 15.08
C THR A 52 30.43 -19.66 13.61
N ARG A 53 30.18 -18.57 12.87
CA ARG A 53 29.63 -18.59 11.49
C ARG A 53 28.42 -19.53 11.32
N ASN A 54 27.51 -19.54 12.29
CA ASN A 54 26.33 -20.39 12.25
C ASN A 54 25.05 -19.58 11.97
N ARG A 55 24.96 -19.03 10.75
CA ARG A 55 23.85 -18.18 10.32
C ARG A 55 23.32 -18.64 8.95
N PRO A 56 22.57 -19.75 8.86
CA PRO A 56 22.02 -20.20 7.56
C PRO A 56 21.02 -19.19 6.96
N ASP A 57 20.52 -18.24 7.76
CA ASP A 57 19.59 -17.20 7.33
C ASP A 57 20.25 -16.03 6.57
N ILE A 58 21.58 -15.94 6.52
CA ILE A 58 22.26 -14.95 5.67
C ILE A 58 22.58 -15.58 4.30
N SER A 59 22.26 -14.87 3.22
CA SER A 59 22.55 -15.35 1.85
C SER A 59 24.05 -15.33 1.55
N ASP A 60 24.75 -14.30 2.02
CA ASP A 60 26.21 -14.16 1.89
C ASP A 60 26.91 -14.80 3.10
N GLN A 61 27.48 -15.99 2.89
CA GLN A 61 28.25 -16.74 3.90
C GLN A 61 29.74 -16.37 3.96
N THR A 62 30.18 -15.34 3.21
CA THR A 62 31.57 -14.86 3.22
C THR A 62 31.89 -14.04 4.48
N GLY A 63 33.17 -13.76 4.72
CA GLY A 63 33.60 -12.90 5.83
C GLY A 63 32.95 -11.51 5.81
N SER A 64 32.77 -10.93 4.62
CA SER A 64 32.09 -9.65 4.45
C SER A 64 30.58 -9.72 4.71
N GLY A 65 29.94 -10.84 4.38
CA GLY A 65 28.54 -11.10 4.73
C GLY A 65 28.33 -11.12 6.25
N TYR A 66 29.25 -11.77 6.98
CA TYR A 66 29.24 -11.77 8.45
C TYR A 66 29.55 -10.39 9.06
N ASP A 67 30.49 -9.63 8.47
CA ASP A 67 30.78 -8.25 8.93
C ASP A 67 29.57 -7.32 8.74
N MET A 68 28.86 -7.43 7.61
CA MET A 68 27.61 -6.69 7.35
C MET A 68 26.48 -7.11 8.31
N ALA A 69 26.32 -8.42 8.56
CA ALA A 69 25.32 -8.92 9.50
C ALA A 69 25.61 -8.46 10.93
N LEU A 70 26.88 -8.43 11.33
CA LEU A 70 27.33 -7.93 12.63
C LEU A 70 27.07 -6.42 12.76
N ALA A 71 27.43 -5.62 11.76
CA ALA A 71 27.15 -4.18 11.72
C ALA A 71 25.65 -3.88 11.89
N ASN A 72 24.78 -4.62 11.19
CA ASN A 72 23.33 -4.46 11.28
C ASN A 72 22.79 -4.72 12.69
N ILE A 73 23.29 -5.77 13.37
CA ILE A 73 22.86 -6.09 14.75
C ILE A 73 23.31 -4.99 15.71
N LEU A 74 24.54 -4.49 15.57
CA LEU A 74 25.08 -3.46 16.45
C LEU A 74 24.37 -2.11 16.26
N ILE A 75 24.09 -1.70 15.01
CA ILE A 75 23.30 -0.49 14.73
C ILE A 75 21.92 -0.56 15.37
N LYS A 76 21.23 -1.71 15.25
CA LYS A 76 19.92 -1.91 15.88
C LYS A 76 19.96 -1.77 17.41
N ASN A 77 21.10 -2.06 18.03
CA ASN A 77 21.31 -1.96 19.48
C ASN A 77 21.98 -0.63 19.91
N GLY A 78 22.04 0.37 19.02
CA GLY A 78 22.47 1.72 19.39
C GLY A 78 23.97 1.91 19.58
N PHE A 79 24.80 1.04 19.00
CA PHE A 79 26.25 1.25 18.97
C PHE A 79 26.61 2.37 17.99
N ASN A 80 27.64 3.15 18.31
CA ASN A 80 28.19 4.17 17.43
C ASN A 80 29.21 3.57 16.44
N ASP A 81 29.60 4.34 15.44
CA ASP A 81 30.40 3.83 14.33
C ASP A 81 31.83 3.41 14.76
N SER A 82 32.41 4.09 15.76
CA SER A 82 33.72 3.71 16.32
C SER A 82 33.66 2.41 17.11
N GLU A 83 32.62 2.20 17.91
CA GLU A 83 32.41 0.94 18.64
C GLU A 83 32.15 -0.22 17.68
N ILE A 84 31.34 0.00 16.63
CA ILE A 84 31.06 -1.00 15.60
C ILE A 84 32.36 -1.41 14.91
N ALA A 85 33.20 -0.43 14.54
CA ALA A 85 34.50 -0.67 13.95
C ALA A 85 35.41 -1.51 14.85
N ALA A 86 35.50 -1.18 16.14
CA ALA A 86 36.31 -1.93 17.11
C ALA A 86 35.84 -3.39 17.24
N ILE A 87 34.52 -3.62 17.29
CA ILE A 87 33.92 -4.96 17.40
C ILE A 87 34.12 -5.78 16.11
N ILE A 88 33.99 -5.16 14.92
CA ILE A 88 34.23 -5.88 13.66
C ILE A 88 35.70 -6.30 13.56
N ARG A 89 36.64 -5.45 13.98
CA ARG A 89 38.09 -5.78 13.98
C ARG A 89 38.42 -6.98 14.86
N SER A 90 37.70 -7.18 15.97
CA SER A 90 37.92 -8.30 16.89
C SER A 90 37.09 -9.54 16.59
N SER A 91 36.27 -9.51 15.53
CA SER A 91 35.37 -10.60 15.18
C SER A 91 36.12 -11.85 14.75
N LYS A 92 35.71 -13.02 15.27
CA LYS A 92 36.32 -14.32 14.91
C LYS A 92 35.81 -14.86 13.58
N THR A 93 34.70 -14.31 13.09
CA THR A 93 33.97 -14.77 11.91
C THR A 93 34.10 -13.81 10.73
N GLY A 94 34.68 -12.63 10.93
CA GLY A 94 34.81 -11.60 9.90
C GLY A 94 35.84 -11.89 8.82
N THR A 95 36.16 -10.88 8.03
CA THR A 95 37.20 -10.95 6.99
C THR A 95 38.60 -11.09 7.62
N LYS A 96 39.37 -12.12 7.23
CA LYS A 96 40.74 -12.37 7.75
C LYS A 96 41.83 -11.44 7.18
N LYS A 97 41.53 -10.69 6.12
CA LYS A 97 42.45 -9.70 5.54
C LYS A 97 42.55 -8.50 6.49
N LYS A 98 43.70 -7.79 6.49
CA LYS A 98 43.93 -6.59 7.30
C LYS A 98 42.78 -5.59 7.07
N ILE A 99 41.86 -5.51 8.03
CA ILE A 99 40.66 -4.69 7.96
C ILE A 99 41.09 -3.23 7.86
N THR A 100 40.90 -2.62 6.70
CA THR A 100 41.29 -1.22 6.45
C THR A 100 40.21 -0.26 6.96
N LYS A 101 40.60 0.99 7.25
CA LYS A 101 39.65 2.06 7.60
C LYS A 101 38.57 2.24 6.52
N GLY A 102 38.96 2.15 5.24
CA GLY A 102 38.04 2.23 4.10
C GLY A 102 37.00 1.11 4.08
N TYR A 103 37.38 -0.13 4.36
CA TYR A 103 36.43 -1.25 4.42
C TYR A 103 35.38 -1.08 5.52
N LEU A 104 35.80 -0.66 6.72
CA LEU A 104 34.91 -0.42 7.85
C LEU A 104 33.93 0.72 7.54
N THR A 105 34.44 1.80 6.95
CA THR A 105 33.65 2.96 6.54
C THR A 105 32.54 2.54 5.57
N ILE A 106 32.85 1.75 4.54
CA ILE A 106 31.87 1.28 3.56
C ILE A 106 30.83 0.36 4.21
N THR A 107 31.27 -0.60 5.02
CA THR A 107 30.40 -1.57 5.71
C THR A 107 29.40 -0.87 6.64
N ILE A 108 29.89 0.06 7.47
CA ILE A 108 29.07 0.80 8.41
C ILE A 108 28.11 1.75 7.68
N LYS A 109 28.56 2.47 6.64
CA LYS A 109 27.70 3.33 5.82
C LYS A 109 26.56 2.55 5.17
N LYS A 110 26.85 1.41 4.54
CA LYS A 110 25.84 0.55 3.93
C LYS A 110 24.81 0.08 4.95
N ALA A 111 25.26 -0.35 6.13
CA ALA A 111 24.38 -0.78 7.20
C ALA A 111 23.53 0.39 7.74
N ARG A 112 24.10 1.58 7.94
CA ARG A 112 23.37 2.80 8.36
C ARG A 112 22.35 3.25 7.31
N ALA A 113 22.71 3.24 6.03
CA ALA A 113 21.81 3.57 4.93
C ALA A 113 20.59 2.63 4.92
N PHE A 114 20.80 1.32 5.10
CA PHE A 114 19.72 0.34 5.23
C PHE A 114 18.74 0.67 6.38
N PHE A 115 19.25 1.12 7.53
CA PHE A 115 18.39 1.53 8.64
C PHE A 115 17.76 2.93 8.43
N LYS A 116 18.43 3.85 7.74
CA LYS A 116 17.87 5.15 7.34
C LYS A 116 16.70 4.94 6.38
N GLU A 117 16.86 4.10 5.37
CA GLU A 117 15.78 3.70 4.46
C GLU A 117 14.63 3.01 5.19
N LYS A 118 14.91 2.08 6.11
CA LYS A 118 13.88 1.46 6.96
C LYS A 118 13.17 2.45 7.89
N ARG A 119 13.88 3.45 8.42
CA ARG A 119 13.33 4.48 9.33
C ARG A 119 12.55 5.54 8.58
N VAL A 120 12.96 5.90 7.36
CA VAL A 120 12.17 6.74 6.44
C VAL A 120 10.90 5.99 6.00
N LYS A 121 10.97 4.66 5.84
CA LYS A 121 9.80 3.78 5.69
C LYS A 121 9.01 3.52 6.99
N GLY A 122 9.41 4.11 8.11
CA GLY A 122 8.85 3.87 9.45
C GLY A 122 8.75 5.13 10.31
N ILE A 123 8.35 6.26 9.73
CA ILE A 123 8.12 7.52 10.45
C ILE A 123 6.92 7.33 11.42
N PRO A 124 7.08 7.57 12.73
CA PRO A 124 5.95 7.61 13.65
C PRO A 124 5.12 8.85 13.33
N GLY A 125 3.99 8.65 12.64
CA GLY A 125 3.06 9.71 12.26
C GLY A 125 2.37 9.50 10.92
N ILE A 126 3.00 8.75 10.00
CA ILE A 126 2.34 8.26 8.78
C ILE A 126 2.00 6.80 9.06
N ARG A 127 0.74 6.51 9.39
CA ARG A 127 0.29 5.12 9.47
C ARG A 127 0.59 4.50 8.09
N GLU A 128 1.46 3.49 8.06
CA GLU A 128 1.43 2.49 7.00
C GLU A 128 0.00 1.95 7.09
N GLU A 129 -0.92 2.48 6.28
CA GLU A 129 -2.17 1.80 6.02
C GLU A 129 -1.74 0.50 5.39
N HIS A 130 -1.52 -0.53 6.21
CA HIS A 130 -1.43 -1.89 5.75
C HIS A 130 -2.67 -2.08 4.90
N PHE A 131 -2.46 -2.10 3.59
CA PHE A 131 -3.58 -2.27 2.71
C PHE A 131 -4.19 -3.65 3.08
N ARG A 132 -5.45 -3.61 3.48
CA ARG A 132 -6.22 -4.79 3.87
C ARG A 132 -7.17 -5.07 2.74
N ALA A 133 -6.76 -5.87 1.77
CA ALA A 133 -7.66 -6.45 0.76
C ALA A 133 -8.58 -7.50 1.39
N THR A 134 -9.50 -7.05 2.24
CA THR A 134 -10.59 -7.86 2.77
C THR A 134 -11.88 -7.52 2.02
N ASP A 135 -12.79 -8.49 1.94
CA ASP A 135 -14.09 -8.27 1.29
C ASP A 135 -14.87 -7.11 1.94
N LEU A 136 -14.74 -6.93 3.26
CA LEU A 136 -15.34 -5.82 3.99
C LEU A 136 -14.78 -4.44 3.56
N ARG A 137 -13.45 -4.30 3.44
CA ARG A 137 -12.88 -3.02 2.99
C ARG A 137 -13.27 -2.73 1.55
N ASN A 138 -13.34 -3.78 0.72
CA ASN A 138 -13.79 -3.64 -0.65
C ASN A 138 -15.26 -3.21 -0.73
N SER A 139 -16.14 -3.75 0.13
CA SER A 139 -17.54 -3.33 0.18
C SER A 139 -17.67 -1.89 0.65
N GLU A 140 -16.89 -1.46 1.65
CA GLU A 140 -16.85 -0.06 2.09
C GLU A 140 -16.40 0.88 0.96
N LYS A 141 -15.36 0.50 0.20
CA LYS A 141 -14.92 1.25 -0.98
C LYS A 141 -16.02 1.33 -2.05
N PHE A 142 -16.70 0.21 -2.31
CA PHE A 142 -17.80 0.13 -3.26
C PHE A 142 -18.95 1.06 -2.85
N SER A 143 -19.43 0.95 -1.61
CA SER A 143 -20.51 1.80 -1.08
C SER A 143 -20.13 3.27 -1.10
N LYS A 144 -18.91 3.61 -0.68
CA LYS A 144 -18.44 5.00 -0.71
C LYS A 144 -18.35 5.56 -2.13
N LYS A 145 -17.92 4.75 -3.09
CA LYS A 145 -17.78 5.17 -4.50
C LYS A 145 -19.13 5.42 -5.17
N TYR A 146 -20.15 4.65 -4.83
CA TYR A 146 -21.46 4.68 -5.48
C TYR A 146 -22.60 5.17 -4.60
N ILE A 147 -22.28 5.84 -3.48
CA ILE A 147 -23.28 6.52 -2.67
C ILE A 147 -24.05 7.53 -3.52
N GLY A 148 -25.37 7.53 -3.40
CA GLY A 148 -26.26 8.36 -4.22
C GLY A 148 -26.47 7.86 -5.66
N GLN A 149 -25.80 6.79 -6.09
CA GLN A 149 -25.99 6.17 -7.42
C GLN A 149 -26.56 4.76 -7.34
N LEU A 150 -26.28 4.04 -6.25
CA LEU A 150 -26.78 2.70 -5.97
C LEU A 150 -27.48 2.66 -4.62
N ILE A 151 -28.55 1.88 -4.58
CA ILE A 151 -29.24 1.46 -3.37
C ILE A 151 -29.72 0.04 -3.53
N TYR A 152 -29.95 -0.64 -2.43
CA TYR A 152 -30.42 -2.02 -2.41
C TYR A 152 -31.72 -2.12 -1.64
N CYS A 153 -32.75 -2.66 -2.28
CA CYS A 153 -34.06 -2.88 -1.67
C CYS A 153 -34.20 -4.37 -1.31
N GLN A 154 -34.05 -4.69 -0.02
CA GLN A 154 -34.08 -6.09 0.46
C GLN A 154 -35.43 -6.78 0.18
N PRO A 155 -36.60 -6.15 0.41
CA PRO A 155 -37.88 -6.79 0.08
C PRO A 155 -38.06 -7.11 -1.41
N TRP A 156 -37.42 -6.34 -2.30
CA TRP A 156 -37.40 -6.63 -3.73
C TRP A 156 -36.27 -7.58 -4.12
N THR A 157 -35.30 -7.84 -3.24
CA THR A 157 -34.07 -8.60 -3.53
C THR A 157 -33.31 -8.05 -4.74
N ASN A 158 -33.33 -6.73 -4.91
CA ASN A 158 -32.80 -6.05 -6.09
C ASN A 158 -32.00 -4.81 -5.72
N TRP A 159 -30.94 -4.57 -6.49
CA TRP A 159 -30.30 -3.27 -6.58
C TRP A 159 -31.11 -2.33 -7.47
N LEU A 160 -31.10 -1.05 -7.12
CA LEU A 160 -31.57 0.03 -7.97
C LEU A 160 -30.40 0.96 -8.27
N ILE A 161 -30.46 1.52 -9.48
CA ILE A 161 -29.47 2.45 -10.00
C ILE A 161 -30.18 3.75 -10.27
N TYR A 162 -29.58 4.85 -9.84
CA TYR A 162 -30.04 6.17 -10.21
C TYR A 162 -29.59 6.49 -11.63
N THR A 163 -30.55 6.65 -12.54
CA THR A 163 -30.30 6.95 -13.95
C THR A 163 -31.47 7.71 -14.52
N GLU A 164 -31.19 8.66 -15.43
CA GLU A 164 -32.25 9.41 -16.14
C GLU A 164 -33.28 10.05 -15.18
N GLY A 165 -32.79 10.62 -14.06
CA GLY A 165 -33.62 11.33 -13.09
C GLY A 165 -34.46 10.46 -12.15
N LYS A 166 -34.29 9.13 -12.15
CA LYS A 166 -35.05 8.22 -11.30
C LYS A 166 -34.25 7.00 -10.84
N TRP A 167 -34.75 6.36 -9.80
CA TRP A 167 -34.29 5.04 -9.37
C TRP A 167 -34.92 3.95 -10.23
N LYS A 168 -34.09 3.07 -10.79
CA LYS A 168 -34.51 1.97 -11.64
C LYS A 168 -33.90 0.67 -11.15
N ILE A 169 -34.71 -0.39 -11.05
CA ILE A 169 -34.23 -1.75 -10.77
C ILE A 169 -33.17 -2.13 -11.82
N GLU A 170 -32.03 -2.62 -11.36
CA GLU A 170 -30.96 -3.09 -12.25
C GLU A 170 -31.47 -4.23 -13.15
N SER A 171 -30.95 -4.31 -14.37
CA SER A 171 -31.48 -5.26 -15.38
C SER A 171 -30.40 -6.10 -16.06
N LYS A 172 -29.16 -5.62 -16.05
CA LYS A 172 -28.01 -6.20 -16.75
C LYS A 172 -26.83 -6.42 -15.82
N ARG A 173 -27.09 -6.54 -14.50
CA ARG A 173 -26.06 -6.69 -13.46
C ARG A 173 -25.07 -5.53 -13.45
N GLU A 174 -25.56 -4.33 -13.66
CA GLU A 174 -24.77 -3.11 -13.65
C GLU A 174 -23.99 -2.97 -12.34
N THR A 175 -24.54 -3.40 -11.20
CA THR A 175 -23.84 -3.45 -9.91
C THR A 175 -22.56 -4.29 -9.99
N GLN A 176 -22.60 -5.41 -10.72
CA GLN A 176 -21.43 -6.24 -10.96
C GLN A 176 -20.40 -5.53 -11.84
N GLU A 177 -20.80 -4.82 -12.89
CA GLU A 177 -19.87 -4.03 -13.71
C GLU A 177 -19.25 -2.86 -12.93
N LEU A 178 -20.04 -2.19 -12.07
CA LEU A 178 -19.56 -1.12 -11.20
C LEU A 178 -18.55 -1.62 -10.17
N SER A 179 -18.72 -2.84 -9.65
CA SER A 179 -17.75 -3.44 -8.72
C SER A 179 -16.37 -3.66 -9.36
N LYS A 180 -16.32 -4.05 -10.64
CA LYS A 180 -15.06 -4.20 -11.38
C LYS A 180 -14.31 -2.87 -11.49
N LYS A 181 -15.03 -1.75 -11.59
CA LYS A 181 -14.40 -0.41 -11.59
C LYS A 181 -13.76 -0.05 -10.25
N VAL A 182 -14.18 -0.62 -9.12
CA VAL A 182 -13.47 -0.46 -7.83
C VAL A 182 -12.13 -1.18 -7.88
N ILE A 183 -12.09 -2.35 -8.51
CA ILE A 183 -10.85 -3.12 -8.68
C ILE A 183 -9.88 -2.35 -9.59
N LEU A 184 -10.39 -1.76 -10.68
CA LEU A 184 -9.59 -0.91 -11.57
C LEU A 184 -8.97 0.31 -10.87
N ASP A 185 -9.64 0.88 -9.86
CA ASP A 185 -9.08 1.98 -9.09
C ASP A 185 -7.79 1.58 -8.35
N TYR A 186 -7.70 0.34 -7.87
CA TYR A 186 -6.47 -0.14 -7.23
C TYR A 186 -5.28 -0.16 -8.22
N TYR A 187 -5.52 -0.54 -9.47
CA TYR A 187 -4.48 -0.52 -10.50
C TYR A 187 -4.10 0.89 -10.91
N LYS A 188 -5.09 1.79 -11.00
CA LYS A 188 -4.84 3.21 -11.26
C LYS A 188 -3.99 3.81 -10.14
N GLU A 189 -4.38 3.61 -8.89
CA GLU A 189 -3.61 4.05 -7.72
C GLU A 189 -2.19 3.47 -7.73
N ALA A 190 -2.03 2.18 -8.04
CA ALA A 190 -0.72 1.55 -8.16
C ALA A 190 0.14 2.16 -9.28
N SER A 191 -0.46 2.56 -10.40
CA SER A 191 0.26 3.17 -11.53
C SER A 191 0.82 4.56 -11.23
N GLU A 192 0.23 5.26 -10.26
CA GLU A 192 0.63 6.60 -9.83
C GLU A 192 1.67 6.57 -8.70
N MET A 193 1.99 5.38 -8.16
CA MET A 193 2.93 5.20 -7.05
C MET A 193 4.39 5.15 -7.52
N LEU A 194 5.26 5.94 -6.86
CA LEU A 194 6.71 5.98 -7.11
C LEU A 194 7.50 4.87 -6.39
N ASP A 195 7.07 4.43 -5.20
CA ASP A 195 7.75 3.34 -4.47
C ASP A 195 7.33 1.97 -5.02
N ASP A 196 8.27 1.29 -5.68
CA ASP A 196 8.05 0.00 -6.32
C ASP A 196 7.51 -1.09 -5.39
N ARG A 197 7.91 -1.08 -4.11
CA ARG A 197 7.46 -2.08 -3.14
C ARG A 197 5.99 -1.87 -2.79
N THR A 198 5.59 -0.62 -2.57
CA THR A 198 4.21 -0.24 -2.26
C THR A 198 3.30 -0.52 -3.45
N ARG A 199 3.76 -0.15 -4.66
CA ARG A 199 3.09 -0.48 -5.92
C ARG A 199 2.87 -1.99 -6.08
N GLN A 200 3.90 -2.80 -5.88
CA GLN A 200 3.78 -4.27 -5.96
C GLN A 200 2.84 -4.87 -4.90
N ASN A 201 2.82 -4.32 -3.68
CA ASN A 201 1.91 -4.76 -2.65
C ASN A 201 0.45 -4.45 -3.03
N LEU A 202 0.18 -3.24 -3.53
CA LEU A 202 -1.15 -2.85 -3.95
C LEU A 202 -1.67 -3.69 -5.13
N ILE A 203 -0.79 -4.01 -6.10
CA ILE A 203 -1.12 -4.92 -7.21
C ILE A 203 -1.49 -6.32 -6.69
N LYS A 204 -0.70 -6.87 -5.75
CA LYS A 204 -1.00 -8.18 -5.15
C LYS A 204 -2.34 -8.21 -4.43
N GLU A 205 -2.76 -7.06 -3.92
CA GLU A 205 -4.05 -6.89 -3.27
C GLU A 205 -5.20 -6.76 -4.27
N ALA A 206 -5.01 -5.97 -5.33
CA ALA A 206 -5.97 -5.87 -6.43
C ALA A 206 -6.29 -7.26 -7.02
N LEU A 207 -5.27 -8.08 -7.26
CA LEU A 207 -5.42 -9.45 -7.78
C LEU A 207 -6.30 -10.35 -6.90
N LYS A 208 -6.30 -10.17 -5.58
CA LYS A 208 -7.18 -10.95 -4.68
C LYS A 208 -8.65 -10.57 -4.84
N CYS A 209 -8.93 -9.34 -5.29
CA CYS A 209 -10.26 -8.80 -5.44
C CYS A 209 -10.93 -9.21 -6.77
N GLU A 210 -10.15 -9.70 -7.75
CA GLU A 210 -10.64 -10.02 -9.11
C GLU A 210 -11.45 -11.31 -9.22
N SER A 211 -11.36 -12.19 -8.23
CA SER A 211 -12.11 -13.45 -8.29
C SER A 211 -13.61 -13.19 -8.26
N GLN A 212 -14.39 -14.03 -8.96
CA GLN A 212 -15.86 -13.96 -8.91
C GLN A 212 -16.40 -14.02 -7.47
N ARG A 213 -15.72 -14.80 -6.60
CA ARG A 213 -16.05 -14.89 -5.18
C ARG A 213 -15.88 -13.56 -4.47
N ALA A 214 -14.74 -12.88 -4.65
CA ALA A 214 -14.45 -11.59 -4.03
C ALA A 214 -15.39 -10.50 -4.55
N ILE A 215 -15.68 -10.48 -5.85
CA ILE A 215 -16.66 -9.56 -6.45
C ILE A 215 -18.04 -9.74 -5.81
N ARG A 216 -18.52 -10.99 -5.70
CA ARG A 216 -19.81 -11.27 -5.06
C ARG A 216 -19.82 -10.88 -3.58
N ALA A 217 -18.77 -11.19 -2.84
CA ALA A 217 -18.66 -10.84 -1.43
C ALA A 217 -18.66 -9.31 -1.22
N MET A 218 -17.96 -8.56 -2.07
CA MET A 218 -17.95 -7.10 -2.07
C MET A 218 -19.36 -6.52 -2.25
N ILE A 219 -20.10 -7.00 -3.24
CA ILE A 219 -21.46 -6.54 -3.52
C ILE A 219 -22.40 -6.92 -2.38
N GLU A 220 -22.34 -8.18 -1.93
CA GLU A 220 -23.21 -8.70 -0.88
C GLU A 220 -23.04 -7.94 0.44
N LEU A 221 -21.79 -7.73 0.88
CA LEU A 221 -21.52 -6.99 2.11
C LEU A 221 -21.97 -5.52 2.04
N ALA A 222 -21.98 -4.95 0.82
CA ALA A 222 -22.38 -3.56 0.61
C ALA A 222 -23.90 -3.33 0.75
N THR A 223 -24.73 -4.37 0.61
CA THR A 223 -26.20 -4.30 0.72
C THR A 223 -26.66 -3.58 1.99
N SER A 224 -26.08 -3.93 3.13
CA SER A 224 -26.42 -3.36 4.45
C SER A 224 -26.20 -1.85 4.53
N SER A 225 -25.12 -1.35 3.93
CA SER A 225 -24.77 0.07 3.93
C SER A 225 -25.56 0.92 2.92
N MET A 226 -26.21 0.27 1.96
CA MET A 226 -26.97 0.91 0.88
C MET A 226 -28.45 0.52 0.91
N ALA A 227 -28.93 0.01 2.05
CA ALA A 227 -30.27 -0.52 2.20
C ALA A 227 -31.34 0.60 2.13
N ARG A 228 -32.42 0.30 1.42
CA ARG A 228 -33.68 1.06 1.39
C ARG A 228 -34.86 0.10 1.45
N LEU A 229 -36.00 0.62 1.85
CA LEU A 229 -37.27 -0.08 1.89
C LEU A 229 -38.18 0.38 0.74
N PRO A 230 -39.13 -0.46 0.28
CA PRO A 230 -40.11 -0.08 -0.73
C PRO A 230 -40.85 1.21 -0.38
N GLU A 231 -41.11 1.42 0.91
CA GLU A 231 -41.83 2.58 1.41
C GLU A 231 -41.02 3.86 1.30
N ASP A 232 -39.69 3.82 1.16
CA ASP A 232 -38.84 5.00 1.00
C ASP A 232 -39.02 5.68 -0.37
N PHE A 233 -39.63 4.99 -1.33
CA PHE A 233 -39.76 5.44 -2.71
C PHE A 233 -41.09 6.14 -2.97
N ASP A 234 -41.04 7.19 -3.79
CA ASP A 234 -42.23 7.94 -4.24
C ASP A 234 -43.14 8.41 -3.07
N GLN A 235 -42.54 8.77 -1.92
CA GLN A 235 -43.28 9.16 -0.71
C GLN A 235 -43.96 10.53 -0.82
N ASP A 236 -43.27 11.50 -1.42
CA ASP A 236 -43.74 12.89 -1.44
C ASP A 236 -44.71 13.13 -2.60
N LEU A 237 -45.98 13.32 -2.27
CA LEU A 237 -47.06 13.56 -3.22
C LEU A 237 -47.00 14.95 -3.88
N TYR A 238 -46.21 15.88 -3.33
CA TYR A 238 -46.03 17.23 -3.89
C TYR A 238 -44.78 17.35 -4.77
N ILE A 239 -44.07 16.24 -4.98
CA ILE A 239 -42.95 16.18 -5.92
C ILE A 239 -43.42 15.53 -7.22
N LEU A 240 -43.18 16.20 -8.35
CA LEU A 240 -43.47 15.67 -9.68
C LEU A 240 -42.18 15.58 -10.51
N ASN A 241 -41.81 14.35 -10.84
CA ASN A 241 -40.66 14.09 -11.70
C ASN A 241 -41.04 14.20 -13.18
N LEU A 242 -40.35 15.06 -13.94
CA LEU A 242 -40.62 15.38 -15.35
C LEU A 242 -39.39 15.08 -16.21
N LYS A 243 -39.51 15.00 -17.54
CA LYS A 243 -38.37 14.65 -18.40
C LYS A 243 -37.17 15.60 -18.31
N ASN A 244 -37.39 16.85 -17.94
CA ASN A 244 -36.38 17.91 -17.90
C ASN A 244 -36.04 18.39 -16.48
N GLY A 245 -36.52 17.71 -15.44
CA GLY A 245 -36.25 18.07 -14.06
C GLY A 245 -37.31 17.58 -13.07
N THR A 246 -37.12 17.93 -11.81
CA THR A 246 -38.08 17.63 -10.75
C THR A 246 -38.77 18.91 -10.31
N MET A 247 -40.09 18.89 -10.27
CA MET A 247 -40.89 19.91 -9.61
C MET A 247 -40.95 19.59 -8.11
N GLY A 248 -40.27 20.39 -7.29
CA GLY A 248 -40.10 20.08 -5.86
C GLY A 248 -41.29 20.45 -4.98
N ASP A 249 -42.12 21.39 -5.44
CA ASP A 249 -43.36 21.78 -4.78
C ASP A 249 -44.37 22.20 -5.86
N LEU A 250 -45.44 21.43 -6.00
CA LEU A 250 -46.54 21.72 -6.93
C LEU A 250 -47.29 23.03 -6.62
N LYS A 251 -47.08 23.66 -5.47
CA LYS A 251 -47.64 24.99 -5.15
C LYS A 251 -46.79 26.13 -5.69
N ILE A 252 -45.46 25.94 -5.71
CA ILE A 252 -44.50 26.96 -6.14
C ILE A 252 -44.27 26.85 -7.66
N MET A 253 -44.39 25.63 -8.21
CA MET A 253 -44.22 25.35 -9.64
C MET A 253 -42.82 25.72 -10.18
N GLU A 254 -41.80 25.60 -9.33
CA GLU A 254 -40.39 25.77 -9.70
C GLU A 254 -39.70 24.45 -10.08
N LEU A 255 -39.23 24.37 -11.32
CA LEU A 255 -38.44 23.24 -11.82
C LEU A 255 -37.00 23.31 -11.31
N ARG A 256 -36.49 22.19 -10.80
CA ARG A 256 -35.08 22.01 -10.43
C ARG A 256 -34.48 20.78 -11.08
N GLU A 257 -33.15 20.66 -10.98
CA GLU A 257 -32.46 19.44 -11.39
C GLU A 257 -32.95 18.22 -10.60
N HIS A 258 -32.89 17.06 -11.26
CA HIS A 258 -33.17 15.79 -10.66
C HIS A 258 -32.21 15.47 -9.53
N ARG A 259 -32.75 14.89 -8.45
CA ARG A 259 -31.97 14.52 -7.26
C ARG A 259 -32.23 13.06 -6.88
N PRO A 260 -31.17 12.25 -6.67
CA PRO A 260 -31.35 10.90 -6.16
C PRO A 260 -32.00 10.87 -4.77
N GLU A 261 -31.82 11.94 -3.99
CA GLU A 261 -32.40 12.10 -2.66
C GLU A 261 -33.94 12.18 -2.66
N ASP A 262 -34.56 12.49 -3.81
CA ASP A 262 -36.02 12.53 -3.95
C ASP A 262 -36.66 11.13 -3.92
N MET A 263 -35.85 10.07 -4.05
CA MET A 263 -36.31 8.67 -4.01
C MET A 263 -37.43 8.34 -5.02
N LEU A 264 -37.45 9.03 -6.16
CA LEU A 264 -38.47 8.85 -7.19
C LEU A 264 -38.12 7.67 -8.11
N THR A 265 -39.06 6.75 -8.32
CA THR A 265 -38.92 5.64 -9.30
C THR A 265 -39.67 5.91 -10.60
N LYS A 266 -40.54 6.94 -10.59
CA LYS A 266 -41.40 7.31 -11.71
C LYS A 266 -40.96 8.64 -12.30
N ILE A 267 -41.18 8.80 -13.61
CA ILE A 267 -40.99 10.05 -14.34
C ILE A 267 -42.16 10.21 -15.30
N ALA A 268 -42.80 11.37 -15.27
CA ALA A 268 -43.88 11.68 -16.19
C ALA A 268 -43.30 11.89 -17.60
N GLY A 269 -44.04 11.45 -18.62
CA GLY A 269 -43.60 11.47 -20.02
C GLY A 269 -43.56 12.85 -20.67
N ILE A 270 -43.67 13.92 -19.89
CA ILE A 270 -43.78 15.31 -20.32
C ILE A 270 -42.63 16.14 -19.76
N SER A 271 -42.29 17.22 -20.44
CA SER A 271 -41.35 18.25 -19.96
C SER A 271 -42.13 19.43 -19.40
N TYR A 272 -41.60 20.11 -18.39
CA TYR A 272 -42.13 21.40 -17.97
C TYR A 272 -41.75 22.48 -18.98
N GLU A 273 -42.74 23.26 -19.44
CA GLU A 273 -42.55 24.44 -20.27
C GLU A 273 -43.11 25.66 -19.51
N PRO A 274 -42.25 26.60 -19.09
CA PRO A 274 -42.72 27.82 -18.42
C PRO A 274 -43.66 28.61 -19.34
N GLY A 275 -44.87 28.91 -18.85
CA GLY A 275 -45.85 29.73 -19.58
C GLY A 275 -46.62 29.01 -20.70
N ALA A 276 -46.66 27.68 -20.69
CA ALA A 276 -47.60 26.93 -21.51
C ALA A 276 -49.03 27.02 -20.92
N ASP A 277 -50.00 27.41 -21.75
CA ASP A 277 -51.44 27.52 -21.44
C ASP A 277 -52.18 26.18 -21.58
#